data_AF-A0A2P4YQ60-F1
#
_entry.id   AF-A0A2P4YQ60-F1
#
_cell.length_a   1.000
_cell.length_b   1.000
_cell.length_c   1.000
_cell.angle_alpha   90.00
_cell.angle_beta   90.00
_cell.angle_gamma   90.00
#
_symmetry.space_group_name_H-M   'P 1'
#
loop_
_entity.id
_entity.type
_entity.pdbx_description
1 polymer ?
#
loop_
_entity_poly.entity_id
_entity_poly.type
_entity_poly.pdbx_seq_one_letter_code
_entity_poly.pdbx_strand_id
1 'polypeptide(L)'
;MPNIELHNYWRSSCSWRVRIALAWKGVEYEYHSVDLQAPGGGEQRQDTFRKLNPNQRVPALLVDGHVLAQSGAILEYLEEAYPANPLLPSDMLQRAQVRNLCGIIGCDTQPAQSMGLSAKVRIKRGI
;
A
#
# COMPACT_ATOMS: atom_id res chain seq x y z
N MET A 1 -4.08 -11.35 19.31
CA MET A 1 -3.83 -10.19 18.44
C MET A 1 -4.60 -10.42 17.15
N PRO A 2 -5.07 -9.37 16.46
CA PRO A 2 -5.77 -9.54 15.19
C PRO A 2 -4.90 -10.30 14.19
N ASN A 3 -5.53 -11.11 13.33
CA ASN A 3 -4.81 -11.75 12.23
C ASN A 3 -4.51 -10.69 11.16
N ILE A 4 -3.23 -10.47 10.89
CA ILE A 4 -2.74 -9.46 9.93
C ILE A 4 -2.04 -10.15 8.78
N GLU A 5 -2.58 -9.99 7.58
CA GLU A 5 -1.99 -10.54 6.35
C GLU A 5 -1.66 -9.39 5.38
N LEU A 6 -0.43 -9.33 4.89
CA LEU A 6 0.00 -8.30 3.95
C LEU A 6 0.26 -8.91 2.56
N HIS A 7 -0.64 -8.64 1.62
CA HIS A 7 -0.43 -8.95 0.22
C HIS A 7 0.33 -7.82 -0.47
N ASN A 8 1.52 -8.14 -0.99
CA ASN A 8 2.48 -7.12 -1.39
C ASN A 8 3.50 -7.56 -2.43
N TYR A 9 4.13 -6.59 -3.07
CA TYR A 9 5.22 -6.83 -4.03
C TYR A 9 6.51 -6.22 -3.53
N TRP A 10 7.61 -6.96 -3.66
CA TRP A 10 8.90 -6.57 -3.07
C TRP A 10 9.44 -5.23 -3.58
N ARG A 11 9.20 -4.86 -4.85
CA ARG A 11 9.59 -3.55 -5.43
C ARG A 11 8.52 -2.48 -5.41
N SER A 12 7.35 -2.75 -4.82
CA SER A 12 6.27 -1.75 -4.78
C SER A 12 6.58 -0.71 -3.71
N SER A 13 6.66 0.56 -4.10
CA SER A 13 6.87 1.68 -3.17
C SER A 13 5.71 1.82 -2.18
N CYS A 14 4.46 1.63 -2.63
CA CYS A 14 3.30 1.59 -1.74
C CYS A 14 3.37 0.42 -0.74
N SER A 15 3.91 -0.73 -1.15
CA SER A 15 4.11 -1.88 -0.26
C SER A 15 5.22 -1.63 0.76
N TRP A 16 6.30 -0.93 0.38
CA TRP A 16 7.32 -0.51 1.34
C TRP A 16 6.76 0.38 2.44
N ARG A 17 5.87 1.33 2.13
CA ARG A 17 5.23 2.18 3.15
C ARG A 17 4.64 1.35 4.30
N VAL A 18 3.87 0.31 3.94
CA VAL A 18 3.18 -0.54 4.92
C VAL A 18 4.16 -1.45 5.66
N ARG A 19 5.14 -2.06 4.97
CA ARG A 19 6.17 -2.89 5.63
C ARG A 19 7.00 -2.11 6.64
N ILE A 20 7.39 -0.88 6.28
CA ILE A 20 8.14 0.00 7.18
C ILE A 20 7.30 0.34 8.40
N ALA A 21 6.02 0.68 8.22
CA ALA A 21 5.14 1.01 9.33
C ALA A 21 4.87 -0.19 10.25
N LEU A 22 4.60 -1.38 9.71
CA LEU A 22 4.45 -2.60 10.50
C LEU A 22 5.71 -2.90 11.32
N ALA A 23 6.89 -2.80 10.70
CA ALA A 23 8.17 -2.99 11.39
C ALA A 23 8.39 -1.93 12.49
N TRP A 24 8.14 -0.66 12.21
CA TRP A 24 8.24 0.44 13.20
C TRP A 24 7.30 0.24 14.39
N LYS A 25 6.08 -0.22 14.11
CA LYS A 25 5.05 -0.50 15.12
C LYS A 25 5.29 -1.80 15.89
N GLY A 26 6.22 -2.64 15.44
CA GLY A 26 6.46 -3.97 16.03
C GLY A 26 5.27 -4.93 15.82
N VAL A 27 4.52 -4.76 14.73
CA VAL A 27 3.36 -5.59 14.40
C VAL A 27 3.79 -6.75 13.52
N GLU A 28 3.63 -7.97 14.03
CA GLU A 28 3.82 -9.19 13.26
C GLU A 28 2.69 -9.37 12.24
N TYR A 29 3.03 -9.93 11.08
CA TYR A 29 2.08 -10.14 9.99
C TYR A 29 2.51 -11.30 9.10
N GLU A 30 1.53 -11.94 8.45
CA GLU A 30 1.79 -12.93 7.41
C GLU A 30 2.14 -12.23 6.09
N TYR A 31 3.27 -12.60 5.49
CA TYR A 31 3.76 -12.01 4.25
C TYR A 31 3.24 -12.81 3.04
N HIS A 32 2.37 -12.20 2.24
CA HIS A 32 1.94 -12.78 0.97
C HIS A 32 2.57 -12.02 -0.20
N SER A 33 3.42 -12.70 -0.96
CA SER A 33 3.99 -12.15 -2.20
C SER A 33 2.94 -12.12 -3.31
N VAL A 34 2.91 -11.02 -4.07
CA VAL A 34 2.09 -10.86 -5.28
C VAL A 34 3.01 -10.39 -6.40
N ASP A 35 3.32 -11.24 -7.36
CA ASP A 35 4.20 -10.92 -8.48
C ASP A 35 3.47 -10.09 -9.54
N LEU A 36 3.83 -8.80 -9.61
CA LEU A 36 3.24 -7.86 -10.57
C LEU A 36 3.72 -8.06 -12.01
N GLN A 37 4.75 -8.89 -12.23
CA GLN A 37 5.33 -9.20 -13.54
C GLN A 37 5.02 -10.63 -14.00
N ALA A 38 4.24 -11.40 -13.22
CA ALA A 38 3.86 -12.74 -13.58
C ALA A 38 3.14 -12.81 -14.95
N PRO A 39 3.21 -13.96 -15.66
CA PRO A 39 2.45 -14.18 -16.89
C PRO A 39 0.95 -13.85 -16.71
N GLY A 40 0.32 -13.32 -17.77
CA GLY A 40 -1.07 -12.83 -17.69
C GLY A 40 -1.19 -11.37 -17.22
N GLY A 41 -0.07 -10.65 -17.09
CA GLY A 41 -0.05 -9.22 -16.74
C GLY A 41 0.02 -8.92 -15.25
N GLY A 42 0.49 -9.89 -14.47
CA GLY A 42 0.69 -9.85 -13.02
C GLY A 42 -0.42 -10.53 -12.21
N GLU A 43 -0.06 -11.15 -11.09
CA GLU A 43 -0.96 -11.88 -10.19
C GLU A 43 -2.08 -11.01 -9.63
N GLN A 44 -1.84 -9.70 -9.47
CA GLN A 44 -2.85 -8.74 -9.02
C GLN A 44 -4.06 -8.61 -9.95
N ARG A 45 -3.96 -9.12 -11.19
CA ARG A 45 -5.06 -9.13 -12.17
C ARG A 45 -5.84 -10.44 -12.20
N GLN A 46 -5.35 -11.48 -11.51
CA GLN A 46 -6.03 -12.77 -11.43
C GLN A 46 -7.26 -12.67 -10.53
N ASP A 47 -8.24 -13.54 -10.76
CA ASP A 47 -9.53 -13.48 -10.06
C ASP A 47 -9.41 -13.69 -8.54
N THR A 48 -8.43 -14.49 -8.11
CA THR A 48 -8.11 -14.70 -6.70
C THR A 48 -7.79 -13.38 -5.99
N PHE A 49 -6.86 -12.59 -6.55
CA PHE A 49 -6.48 -11.30 -5.98
C PHE A 49 -7.55 -10.22 -6.24
N ARG A 50 -8.24 -10.25 -7.38
CA ARG A 50 -9.30 -9.28 -7.71
C ARG A 50 -10.46 -9.35 -6.72
N LYS A 51 -10.80 -10.54 -6.21
CA LYS A 51 -11.81 -10.73 -5.16
C LYS A 51 -11.38 -10.09 -3.84
N LEU A 52 -10.09 -10.15 -3.51
CA LEU A 52 -9.51 -9.51 -2.33
C LEU A 52 -9.48 -7.98 -2.49
N ASN A 53 -8.91 -7.48 -3.59
CA ASN A 53 -8.81 -6.06 -3.90
C ASN A 53 -9.29 -5.77 -5.33
N PRO A 54 -10.53 -5.27 -5.50
CA PRO A 54 -11.09 -4.94 -6.82
C PRO A 54 -10.26 -3.92 -7.62
N ASN A 55 -9.46 -3.09 -6.94
CA ASN A 55 -8.57 -2.13 -7.59
C ASN A 55 -7.34 -2.78 -8.25
N GLN A 56 -7.11 -4.09 -8.03
CA GLN A 56 -6.02 -4.87 -8.65
C GLN A 56 -4.65 -4.23 -8.41
N ARG A 57 -4.41 -3.78 -7.18
CA ARG A 57 -3.17 -3.11 -6.74
C ARG A 57 -2.68 -3.70 -5.42
N VAL A 58 -1.38 -3.56 -5.20
CA VAL A 58 -0.74 -3.81 -3.91
C VAL A 58 -0.32 -2.47 -3.28
N PRO A 59 -0.22 -2.37 -1.95
CA PRO A 59 -0.53 -3.42 -0.96
C PRO A 59 -2.03 -3.60 -0.72
N ALA A 60 -2.39 -4.75 -0.16
CA ALA A 60 -3.66 -4.96 0.54
C ALA A 60 -3.36 -5.57 1.92
N LEU A 61 -3.84 -4.93 2.98
CA LEU A 61 -3.74 -5.43 4.35
C LEU A 61 -5.08 -6.06 4.74
N LEU A 62 -5.09 -7.34 5.06
CA LEU A 62 -6.23 -8.02 5.65
C LEU A 62 -6.10 -7.95 7.17
N VAL A 63 -7.17 -7.52 7.83
CA VAL A 63 -7.27 -7.42 9.29
C VAL A 63 -8.54 -8.14 9.70
N ASP A 64 -8.42 -9.33 10.31
CA ASP A 64 -9.57 -10.14 10.73
C ASP A 64 -10.66 -10.25 9.63
N GLY A 65 -10.22 -10.56 8.40
CA GLY A 65 -11.11 -10.70 7.24
C GLY A 65 -11.53 -9.39 6.55
N HIS A 66 -11.13 -8.21 7.07
CA HIS A 66 -11.43 -6.91 6.46
C HIS A 66 -10.25 -6.39 5.65
N VAL A 67 -10.49 -6.01 4.40
CA VAL A 67 -9.42 -5.54 3.49
C VAL A 67 -9.28 -4.02 3.52
N LEU A 68 -8.06 -3.56 3.80
CA LEU A 68 -7.62 -2.20 3.56
C LEU A 68 -6.69 -2.17 2.34
N ALA A 69 -7.11 -1.49 1.27
CA ALA A 69 -6.45 -1.54 -0.05
C ALA A 69 -5.66 -0.27 -0.42
N GLN A 70 -5.66 0.75 0.46
CA GLN A 70 -4.98 2.02 0.21
C GLN A 70 -3.86 2.21 1.22
N SER A 71 -2.61 2.35 0.74
CA SER A 71 -1.45 2.48 1.63
C SER A 71 -1.58 3.61 2.66
N GLY A 72 -2.12 4.77 2.29
CA GLY A 72 -2.36 5.86 3.25
C GLY A 72 -3.38 5.49 4.34
N ALA A 73 -4.51 4.87 3.96
CA ALA A 73 -5.52 4.41 4.92
C ALA A 73 -4.99 3.30 5.83
N ILE A 74 -4.17 2.40 5.30
CA ILE A 74 -3.49 1.36 6.10
C ILE A 74 -2.59 2.02 7.16
N LEU A 75 -1.83 3.06 6.81
CA LEU A 75 -0.97 3.77 7.76
C LEU A 75 -1.77 4.46 8.87
N GLU A 76 -2.91 5.09 8.54
CA GLU A 76 -3.80 5.69 9.54
C GLU A 76 -4.40 4.62 10.46
N TYR A 77 -4.85 3.49 9.91
CA TYR A 77 -5.32 2.36 10.72
C TYR A 77 -4.23 1.86 11.69
N LEU A 78 -2.99 1.66 11.21
CA LEU A 78 -1.90 1.24 12.07
C LEU A 78 -1.53 2.29 13.13
N GLU A 79 -1.73 3.58 12.83
CA GLU A 79 -1.53 4.65 13.79
C GLU A 79 -2.53 4.57 14.95
N GLU A 80 -3.80 4.35 14.63
CA GLU A 80 -4.89 4.29 15.61
C GLU A 80 -4.92 2.96 16.38
N ALA A 81 -4.71 1.83 15.70
CA ALA A 81 -4.79 0.50 16.29
C ALA A 81 -3.55 0.15 17.16
N TYR A 82 -2.40 0.74 16.89
CA TYR A 82 -1.13 0.43 17.56
C TYR A 82 -0.41 1.71 18.03
N PRO A 83 -0.84 2.33 19.16
CA PRO A 83 -0.42 3.67 19.54
C PRO A 83 0.98 3.75 20.19
N ALA A 84 1.61 2.64 20.57
CA ALA A 84 2.85 2.64 21.35
C ALA A 84 4.04 3.34 20.65
N ASN A 85 4.18 3.15 19.33
CA ASN A 85 5.22 3.79 18.51
C ASN A 85 4.53 4.68 17.44
N PRO A 86 4.18 5.94 17.75
CA PRO A 86 3.41 6.78 16.82
C PRO A 86 4.18 7.07 15.52
N LEU A 87 3.47 7.10 14.40
CA LEU A 87 3.95 7.58 13.09
C LEU A 87 3.78 9.08 12.96
N LEU A 88 2.86 9.67 13.73
CA LEU A 88 2.50 11.07 13.65
C LEU A 88 2.86 11.80 14.95
N PRO A 89 3.20 13.10 14.87
CA PRO A 89 3.33 13.93 16.05
C PRO A 89 1.97 14.11 16.75
N SER A 90 1.99 14.57 18.00
CA SER A 90 0.78 14.86 18.77
C SER A 90 0.08 16.15 18.34
N ASP A 91 0.84 17.16 17.90
CA ASP A 91 0.31 18.44 17.48
C ASP A 91 -0.51 18.36 16.17
N MET A 92 -1.68 19.01 16.16
CA MET A 92 -2.62 18.95 15.04
C MET A 92 -2.05 19.55 13.75
N LEU A 93 -1.31 20.66 13.83
CA LEU A 93 -0.76 21.31 12.64
C LEU A 93 0.40 20.50 12.06
N GLN A 94 1.27 19.96 12.91
CA GLN A 94 2.36 19.07 12.48
C GLN A 94 1.81 17.78 11.87
N ARG A 95 0.72 17.21 12.42
CA ARG A 95 0.02 16.07 11.81
C ARG A 95 -0.47 16.40 10.40
N ALA A 96 -1.03 17.59 10.19
CA ALA A 96 -1.45 18.06 8.87
C ALA A 96 -0.26 18.22 7.92
N GLN A 97 0.88 18.74 8.40
CA GLN A 97 2.11 18.85 7.60
C GLN A 97 2.64 17.49 7.15
N VAL A 98 2.67 16.49 8.05
CA VAL A 98 3.06 15.12 7.68
C VAL A 98 2.11 14.56 6.62
N ARG A 99 0.79 14.71 6.80
CA ARG A 99 -0.20 14.27 5.79
C ARG A 99 -0.04 14.99 4.46
N ASN A 100 0.31 16.27 4.47
CA ASN A 100 0.59 17.03 3.25
C ASN A 100 1.77 16.44 2.48
N LEU A 101 2.89 16.14 3.16
CA LEU A 101 4.04 15.47 2.55
C LEU A 101 3.68 14.07 2.01
N CYS A 102 2.91 13.31 2.78
CA CYS A 102 2.38 12.02 2.34
C CYS A 102 1.47 12.16 1.10
N GLY A 103 0.68 13.24 1.00
CA GLY A 103 -0.17 13.56 -0.14
C GLY A 103 0.63 13.83 -1.42
N ILE A 104 1.67 14.66 -1.33
CA ILE A 104 2.56 14.94 -2.48
C ILE A 104 3.13 13.64 -3.07
N ILE A 105 3.55 12.71 -2.20
CA ILE A 105 4.12 11.43 -2.63
C ILE A 105 3.03 10.43 -3.07
N GLY A 106 1.94 10.35 -2.31
CA GLY A 106 0.89 9.35 -2.45
C GLY A 106 -0.13 9.64 -3.55
N CYS A 107 -0.45 10.92 -3.77
CA CYS A 107 -1.45 11.40 -4.70
C CYS A 107 -0.81 11.96 -5.97
N ASP A 108 0.23 12.79 -5.85
CA ASP A 108 0.72 13.57 -6.99
C ASP A 108 1.89 12.90 -7.70
N THR A 109 2.75 12.21 -6.94
CA THR A 109 3.95 11.56 -7.49
C THR A 109 3.68 10.11 -7.89
N GLN A 110 3.35 9.25 -6.92
CA GLN A 110 3.30 7.80 -7.14
C GLN A 110 2.31 7.39 -8.25
N PRO A 111 1.09 7.96 -8.34
CA PRO A 111 0.14 7.58 -9.39
C PRO A 111 0.63 7.94 -10.80
N ALA A 112 1.29 9.10 -10.94
CA ALA A 112 1.82 9.60 -12.21
C ALA A 112 2.94 8.72 -12.78
N GLN A 113 3.72 8.07 -11.92
CA GLN A 113 4.79 7.13 -12.31
C GLN A 113 4.41 5.65 -12.19
N SER A 114 3.14 5.35 -11.95
CA SER A 114 2.68 3.97 -11.78
C SER A 114 2.88 3.14 -13.07
N MET A 115 3.25 1.85 -12.91
CA MET A 115 3.53 0.96 -14.05
C MET A 115 2.39 0.93 -15.08
N GLY A 116 1.13 0.93 -14.62
CA GLY A 116 -0.04 0.92 -15.49
C GLY A 116 -0.17 2.19 -16.34
N LEU A 117 0.13 3.36 -15.78
CA LEU A 117 0.12 4.62 -16.53
C LEU A 117 1.32 4.71 -17.47
N SER A 118 2.53 4.39 -16.98
CA SER A 118 3.75 4.38 -17.78
C SER A 118 3.63 3.47 -19.01
N ALA A 119 3.04 2.28 -18.85
CA ALA A 119 2.77 1.37 -19.98
C ALA A 119 1.81 1.98 -21.00
N LYS A 120 0.72 2.63 -20.56
CA LYS A 120 -0.23 3.31 -21.47
C LYS A 120 0.42 4.46 -22.23
N VAL A 121 1.26 5.26 -21.57
CA VAL A 121 1.98 6.38 -22.21
C VAL A 121 2.96 5.85 -23.26
N ARG A 122 3.70 4.79 -22.94
CA ARG A 122 4.61 4.10 -23.85
C ARG A 122 3.92 3.60 -25.12
N ILE A 123 2.81 2.86 -24.95
CA ILE A 123 1.96 2.41 -26.07
C ILE A 123 1.49 3.60 -26.92
N LYS A 124 0.99 4.68 -26.31
CA LYS A 124 0.51 5.86 -27.03
C LYS A 124 1.62 6.58 -27.81
N ARG A 125 2.86 6.54 -27.31
CA ARG A 125 4.03 7.18 -27.94
C ARG A 125 4.80 6.25 -28.89
N GLY A 126 4.45 4.97 -28.97
CA GLY A 126 5.14 3.99 -29.81
C GLY A 126 6.55 3.63 -29.33
N ILE A 127 6.79 3.65 -28.00
CA ILE A 127 8.07 3.27 -27.34
C ILE A 127 7.88 2.17 -26.29
#